data_AF-A0ABD0RX66-F1
#
_entry.id   AF-A0ABD0RX66-F1
#
_cell.length_a   1.000
_cell.length_b   1.000
_cell.length_c   1.000
_cell.angle_alpha   90.00
_cell.angle_beta   90.00
_cell.angle_gamma   90.00
#
_symmetry.space_group_name_H-M   'P 1'
#
loop_
_entity.id
_entity.type
_entity.pdbx_description
1 polymer ?
#
loop_
_entity_poly.entity_id
_entity_poly.type
_entity_poly.pdbx_seq_one_letter_code
_entity_poly.pdbx_strand_id
1 'polypeptide(L)' 'HNWFHLIGIICGLAIYNSTVVDLHFPLVLYKKLLNVSPILDDLRELSPTEG' A
#
# COMPACT_ATOMS: atom_id res chain seq x y z
N HIS A 1 -14.50 -1.59 -8.45
CA HIS A 1 -14.35 -0.14 -8.15
C HIS A 1 -14.56 0.22 -6.67
N ASN A 2 -15.38 -0.50 -5.87
CA ASN A 2 -15.62 -0.13 -4.46
C ASN A 2 -14.63 -0.70 -3.43
N TRP A 3 -13.86 -1.74 -3.79
CA TRP A 3 -12.92 -2.40 -2.87
C TRP A 3 -11.80 -1.49 -2.39
N PHE A 4 -11.20 -0.69 -3.28
CA PHE A 4 -10.17 0.28 -2.90
C PHE A 4 -10.68 1.35 -1.94
N HIS A 5 -11.96 1.73 -2.07
CA HIS A 5 -12.59 2.70 -1.19
C HIS A 5 -12.79 2.13 0.23
N LEU A 6 -13.27 0.89 0.32
CA LEU A 6 -13.39 0.16 1.58
C LEU A 6 -12.03 -0.04 2.26
N ILE A 7 -11.01 -0.42 1.50
CA ILE A 7 -9.64 -0.55 2.00
C ILE A 7 -9.15 0.79 2.55
N GLY A 8 -9.38 1.90 1.85
CA GLY A 8 -9.02 3.24 2.33
C GLY A 8 -9.71 3.60 3.65
N ILE A 9 -11.00 3.29 3.79
CA ILE A 9 -11.77 3.51 5.03
C ILE A 9 -11.20 2.66 6.18
N ILE A 10 -10.93 1.36 5.94
CA ILE A 10 -10.36 0.45 6.93
C ILE A 10 -8.96 0.91 7.34
N CYS A 11 -8.12 1.33 6.39
CA CYS A 11 -6.78 1.86 6.66
C CYS A 11 -6.86 3.13 7.53
N GLY A 12 -7.73 4.08 7.16
CA GLY A 12 -7.94 5.30 7.95
C GLY A 12 -8.43 5.01 9.36
N LEU A 13 -9.36 4.06 9.51
CA LEU A 13 -9.89 3.63 10.80
C LEU A 13 -8.82 2.94 11.66
N ALA A 14 -7.98 2.09 11.06
CA ALA A 14 -6.88 1.44 11.75
C ALA A 14 -5.84 2.44 12.26
N ILE A 15 -5.45 3.41 11.42
CA ILE A 15 -4.56 4.51 11.81
C ILE A 15 -5.16 5.30 12.99
N TYR A 16 -6.45 5.66 12.89
CA TYR A 16 -7.15 6.37 13.95
C TYR A 16 -7.16 5.60 15.29
N ASN A 17 -7.38 4.29 15.23
CA ASN A 17 -7.39 3.42 16.40
C ASN A 17 -6.00 2.93 16.83
N SER A 18 -4.91 3.47 16.25
CA SER A 18 -3.54 2.97 16.48
C SER A 18 -3.41 1.44 16.35
N THR A 19 -4.21 0.85 15.47
CA THR A 19 -4.27 -0.59 15.22
C THR A 19 -3.36 -0.91 14.04
N VAL A 20 -2.45 -1.88 14.23
CA VAL A 20 -1.59 -2.37 13.15
C VAL A 20 -2.41 -3.27 12.25
N VAL A 21 -2.47 -2.93 10.95
CA VAL A 21 -3.08 -3.79 9.93
C VAL A 21 -1.97 -4.35 9.06
N ASP A 22 -1.92 -5.67 8.97
CA ASP A 22 -1.01 -6.39 8.11
C ASP A 22 -1.54 -6.39 6.66
N LEU A 23 -1.22 -5.33 5.93
CA LEU A 23 -1.50 -5.24 4.50
C LEU A 23 -0.24 -5.68 3.77
N HIS A 24 -0.36 -6.76 3.00
CA HIS A 24 0.70 -7.21 2.09
C HIS A 24 0.78 -6.29 0.85
N PHE A 25 0.93 -4.98 1.08
CA PHE A 25 1.18 -4.06 -0.01
C PHE A 25 2.67 -4.07 -0.34
N PRO A 26 3.03 -4.11 -1.64
CA PRO A 26 4.41 -3.92 -2.06
C PRO A 26 4.93 -2.60 -1.51
N LEU A 27 6.20 -2.62 -1.06
CA LEU A 27 6.85 -1.54 -0.32
C LEU A 27 6.74 -0.17 -1.03
N VAL A 28 6.67 -0.20 -2.36
CA VAL A 28 6.50 0.96 -3.23
C VAL A 28 5.17 1.71 -3.03
N LEU A 29 4.08 1.01 -2.69
CA LEU A 29 2.79 1.63 -2.39
C LEU A 29 2.88 2.40 -1.08
N TYR A 30 3.55 1.84 -0.07
CA TYR A 30 3.84 2.54 1.18
C TYR A 30 4.68 3.80 0.95
N LYS A 31 5.77 3.69 0.17
CA LYS A 31 6.63 4.83 -0.18
C LYS A 31 5.86 5.92 -0.94
N LYS A 32 4.99 5.52 -1.88
CA LYS A 32 4.10 6.44 -2.61
C LYS A 32 3.10 7.14 -1.69
N LEU A 33 2.50 6.41 -0.73
CA LEU A 33 1.59 6.98 0.27
C LEU A 33 2.30 7.95 1.22
N LEU A 34 3.57 7.69 1.54
CA LEU A 34 4.43 8.55 2.37
C LEU A 34 5.01 9.75 1.61
N ASN A 35 4.63 9.94 0.33
CA ASN A 35 5.17 10.98 -0.54
C ASN A 35 6.71 10.94 -0.68
N VAL A 36 7.29 9.75 -0.45
CA VAL A 36 8.70 9.47 -0.70
C VAL A 36 8.83 9.14 -2.18
N SER A 37 9.77 9.78 -2.90
CA SER A 37 10.02 9.47 -4.30
C SER A 37 10.33 7.97 -4.45
N PRO A 38 9.48 7.20 -5.15
CA PRO A 38 9.76 5.79 -5.39
C PRO A 38 11.01 5.71 -6.26
N ILE A 39 11.99 4.94 -5.81
CA ILE A 39 13.20 4.68 -6.59
C ILE A 39 12.82 3.61 -7.62
N LEU A 40 13.32 3.71 -8.85
CA LEU A 40 12.96 2.82 -9.97
C LEU A 40 13.09 1.32 -9.65
N ASP A 41 13.91 0.97 -8.64
CA ASP A 41 14.13 -0.38 -8.15
C ASP A 41 12.91 -0.95 -7.38
N ASP A 42 12.14 -0.11 -6.68
CA ASP A 42 10.90 -0.50 -5.97
C ASP A 42 9.75 -0.88 -6.92
N LEU A 43 9.83 -0.45 -8.20
CA LEU A 43 8.89 -0.85 -9.24
C LEU A 43 9.18 -2.26 -9.78
N ARG A 44 10.36 -2.84 -9.49
CA ARG A 44 10.69 -4.22 -9.91
C ARG A 44 9.90 -5.26 -9.12
N GLU A 45 9.55 -4.99 -7.86
CA GLU A 45 8.65 -5.87 -7.07
C GLU A 45 7.19 -5.79 -7.52
N LEU A 46 6.80 -4.74 -8.25
CA LEU A 46 5.50 -4.64 -8.91
C LEU A 46 5.46 -5.30 -10.30
N SER A 47 6.62 -5.69 -10.84
CA SER A 47 6.63 -6.44 -12.09
C SER A 47 5.98 -7.80 -11.84
N PRO A 48 4.91 -8.15 -12.56
CA PRO A 48 4.34 -9.48 -12.47
C PRO A 48 5.38 -10.40 -13.10
N THR A 49 6.14 -11.14 -12.30
CA THR A 49 6.55 -12.44 -12.80
C THR A 49 5.29 -13.27 -12.70
N GLU A 50 4.69 -13.49 -13.86
CA GLU A 50 3.53 -14.34 -14.04
C GLU A 50 3.81 -15.70 -13.38
N GLY A 51 2.85 -16.15 -12.58
CA GLY A 51 2.77 -17.48 -12.01
C GLY A 51 1.31 -17.86 -11.89
#